data_AF-A0A6I5WI62-F1
#
_entry.id   AF-A0A6I5WI62-F1
#
_cell.length_a   1.000
_cell.length_b   1.000
_cell.length_c   1.000
_cell.angle_alpha   90.00
_cell.angle_beta   90.00
_cell.angle_gamma   90.00
#
_symmetry.space_group_name_H-M   'P 1'
#
loop_
_entity.id
_entity.type
_entity.pdbx_description
1 polymer ?
#
loop_
_entity_poly.entity_id
_entity_poly.type
_entity_poly.pdbx_seq_one_letter_code
_entity_poly.pdbx_strand_id
1 'polypeptide(L)' 'MDIDSLATLLHEAADRHGSFEVAAPPHDWWDWYAAYMHAREEGSTPDEAAAAAARYMADVKHVDVTSD' A
#
# COMPACT_ATOMS: atom_id res chain seq x y z
N MET A 1 -26.92 -4.75 -7.05
CA MET A 1 -26.29 -3.47 -7.45
C MET A 1 -26.08 -3.55 -8.94
N ASP A 2 -26.57 -2.56 -9.69
CA ASP A 2 -26.27 -2.46 -11.12
C ASP A 2 -24.89 -1.82 -11.37
N ILE A 3 -24.45 -1.82 -12.62
CA ILE A 3 -23.12 -1.33 -13.01
C ILE A 3 -22.99 0.17 -12.72
N ASP A 4 -24.03 0.97 -12.93
CA ASP A 4 -24.00 2.42 -12.73
C ASP A 4 -23.85 2.78 -11.24
N SER A 5 -24.57 2.06 -10.38
CA SER A 5 -24.46 2.18 -8.92
C SER A 5 -23.06 1.79 -8.44
N LEU A 6 -22.48 0.74 -9.03
CA LEU A 6 -21.11 0.31 -8.70
C LEU A 6 -20.07 1.33 -9.19
N ALA A 7 -20.23 1.90 -10.38
CA ALA A 7 -19.35 2.92 -10.92
C ALA A 7 -19.33 4.18 -10.04
N THR A 8 -20.48 4.57 -9.48
CA THR A 8 -20.58 5.70 -8.55
C THR A 8 -19.79 5.43 -7.27
N LEU A 9 -19.94 4.23 -6.70
CA LEU A 9 -19.21 3.83 -5.50
C LEU A 9 -17.69 3.73 -5.75
N LEU A 10 -17.27 3.26 -6.93
CA LEU A 10 -15.86 3.22 -7.32
C LEU A 10 -15.27 4.62 -7.47
N HIS A 11 -16.03 5.57 -8.01
CA HIS A 11 -15.57 6.96 -8.13
C HIS A 11 -15.38 7.59 -6.74
N GLU A 12 -16.34 7.41 -5.83
CA GLU A 12 -16.20 7.85 -4.44
C GLU A 12 -14.95 7.22 -3.79
N ALA A 13 -14.75 5.91 -3.94
CA ALA A 13 -13.58 5.22 -3.40
C ALA A 13 -12.27 5.78 -3.96
N ALA A 14 -12.21 6.08 -5.26
CA ALA A 14 -11.05 6.67 -5.91
C ALA A 14 -10.75 8.09 -5.40
N ASP A 15 -11.77 8.94 -5.21
CA ASP A 15 -11.60 10.29 -4.66
C ASP A 15 -11.10 10.26 -3.21
N ARG A 16 -11.63 9.34 -2.41
CA ARG A 16 -11.20 9.13 -1.02
C ARG A 16 -9.76 8.62 -0.96
N HIS A 17 -9.39 7.69 -1.84
CA HIS A 17 -8.02 7.17 -1.98
C HIS A 17 -7.04 8.26 -2.42
N GLY A 18 -7.36 9.01 -3.48
CA GLY A 18 -6.50 10.09 -3.98
C GLY A 18 -6.30 11.20 -2.94
N SER A 19 -7.34 11.54 -2.17
CA SER A 19 -7.21 12.50 -1.06
C SER A 19 -6.26 12.02 0.04
N PHE A 20 -6.21 10.71 0.30
CA PHE A 20 -5.28 10.10 1.25
C PHE A 20 -3.85 10.09 0.71
N GLU A 21 -3.66 9.68 -0.56
CA GLU A 21 -2.35 9.67 -1.22
C GLU A 21 -1.71 11.05 -1.30
N VAL A 22 -2.48 12.11 -1.55
CA VAL A 22 -1.99 13.50 -1.60
C VAL A 22 -1.47 13.97 -0.24
N ALA A 23 -2.03 13.48 0.87
CA ALA A 23 -1.61 13.84 2.22
C ALA A 23 -0.40 13.02 2.71
N ALA A 24 -0.20 11.82 2.15
CA ALA A 24 0.95 11.00 2.44
C ALA A 24 2.22 11.54 1.74
N PRO A 25 3.42 11.30 2.29
CA PRO A 25 4.65 11.52 1.54
C PRO A 25 4.62 10.79 0.19
N PRO A 26 5.16 11.36 -0.90
CA PRO A 26 5.23 10.67 -2.18
C PRO A 26 5.91 9.31 -2.02
N HIS A 27 5.25 8.26 -2.48
CA HIS A 27 5.76 6.90 -2.42
C HIS A 27 5.27 6.11 -3.61
N ASP A 28 6.11 5.19 -4.06
CA ASP A 28 5.73 4.25 -5.09
C ASP A 28 5.47 2.89 -4.45
N TRP A 29 4.24 2.36 -4.53
CA TRP A 29 3.89 1.08 -3.91
C TRP A 29 4.69 -0.11 -4.46
N TRP A 30 5.32 0.01 -5.64
CA TRP A 30 6.23 -1.03 -6.14
C TRP A 30 7.47 -1.24 -5.26
N ASP A 31 7.88 -0.23 -4.49
CA ASP A 31 8.97 -0.36 -3.52
C ASP A 31 8.57 -1.27 -2.36
N TRP A 32 7.33 -1.14 -1.87
CA TRP A 32 6.77 -2.05 -0.87
C TRP A 32 6.61 -3.46 -1.45
N TYR A 33 6.07 -3.60 -2.67
CA TYR A 33 5.90 -4.90 -3.31
C TYR A 33 7.23 -5.62 -3.51
N ALA A 34 8.29 -4.90 -3.90
CA ALA A 34 9.62 -5.48 -4.07
C ALA A 34 10.16 -6.07 -2.76
N ALA A 35 10.08 -5.31 -1.66
CA ALA A 35 10.52 -5.79 -0.35
C ALA A 35 9.67 -6.97 0.17
N TYR A 36 8.35 -6.91 -0.04
CA TYR A 36 7.44 -8.00 0.32
C TYR A 36 7.77 -9.27 -0.47
N MET A 37 7.87 -9.18 -1.79
CA MET A 37 8.14 -10.32 -2.66
C MET A 37 9.49 -10.95 -2.35
N HIS A 38 10.53 -10.14 -2.13
CA HIS A 38 11.85 -10.62 -1.71
C HIS A 38 11.75 -11.46 -0.41
N ALA A 39 11.08 -10.95 0.62
CA ALA A 39 10.89 -11.69 1.88
C ALA A 39 10.10 -13.00 1.68
N ARG A 40 9.09 -13.00 0.78
CA ARG A 40 8.33 -14.21 0.43
C ARG A 40 9.18 -15.24 -0.31
N GLU A 41 10.06 -14.80 -1.21
CA GLU A 41 11.02 -15.66 -1.91
C GLU A 41 12.03 -16.29 -0.94
N GLU A 42 12.38 -15.58 0.13
CA GLU A 42 13.23 -16.08 1.22
C GLU A 42 12.49 -16.97 2.24
N GLY A 43 11.18 -17.16 2.06
CA GLY A 43 10.37 -18.09 2.85
C GLY A 43 9.66 -17.48 4.07
N SER A 44 9.71 -16.15 4.26
CA SER A 44 8.91 -15.48 5.29
C SER A 44 7.42 -15.70 5.08
N THR A 45 6.64 -15.83 6.15
CA THR A 45 5.17 -15.84 6.11
C THR A 45 4.60 -14.52 5.55
N PRO A 46 3.31 -14.46 5.18
CA PRO A 46 2.70 -13.21 4.70
C PRO A 46 2.83 -12.04 5.68
N ASP A 47 2.66 -12.29 6.98
CA ASP A 47 2.74 -11.26 8.02
C ASP A 47 4.18 -10.77 8.21
N GLU A 48 5.15 -11.70 8.22
CA GLU A 48 6.58 -11.36 8.30
C GLU A 48 7.04 -10.55 7.08
N ALA A 49 6.55 -10.91 5.88
CA ALA A 49 6.85 -10.19 4.66
C ALA A 49 6.22 -8.79 4.64
N ALA A 50 4.99 -8.65 5.14
CA ALA A 50 4.35 -7.34 5.30
C ALA A 50 5.13 -6.46 6.29
N ALA A 51 5.60 -7.03 7.41
CA ALA A 51 6.44 -6.32 8.37
C ALA A 51 7.83 -5.96 7.79
N ALA A 52 8.41 -6.80 6.92
CA ALA A 52 9.66 -6.49 6.22
C ALA A 52 9.48 -5.33 5.23
N ALA A 53 8.41 -5.34 4.45
CA ALA A 53 8.10 -4.29 3.50
C ALA A 53 7.76 -2.97 4.20
N ALA A 54 7.01 -3.00 5.30
CA ALA A 54 6.74 -1.83 6.12
C ALA A 54 8.02 -1.19 6.67
N ARG A 55 8.96 -2.01 7.19
CA ARG A 55 10.29 -1.54 7.61
C ARG A 55 11.08 -0.94 6.46
N TYR A 56 11.08 -1.56 5.29
CA TYR A 56 11.78 -1.02 4.12
C TYR A 56 11.25 0.36 3.72
N MET A 57 9.93 0.52 3.68
CA MET A 57 9.31 1.81 3.38
C MET A 57 9.67 2.87 4.42
N ALA A 58 9.63 2.53 5.71
CA ALA A 58 9.98 3.47 6.78
C ALA A 58 11.48 3.84 6.79
N ASP A 59 12.36 2.85 6.73
CA ASP A 59 13.80 3.03 6.96
C ASP A 59 14.53 3.54 5.70
N VAL A 60 14.12 3.11 4.51
CA VAL A 60 14.80 3.40 3.24
C VAL A 60 14.06 4.44 2.41
N LYS A 61 12.73 4.33 2.33
CA LYS A 61 11.91 5.28 1.57
C LYS A 61 11.42 6.46 2.41
N HIS A 62 11.59 6.40 3.73
CA HIS A 62 11.11 7.41 4.67
C HIS A 62 9.59 7.64 4.57
N VAL A 63 8.86 6.56 4.29
CA VAL A 63 7.41 6.51 4.17
C VAL A 63 6.88 5.59 5.26
N ASP A 64 6.18 6.15 6.24
CA ASP A 64 5.59 5.36 7.31
C ASP A 64 4.25 4.77 6.85
N VAL A 65 4.27 3.47 6.58
CA VAL A 65 3.10 2.65 6.20
C VAL A 65 2.49 1.91 7.40
N THR A 66 2.95 2.20 8.62
CA THR A 66 2.46 1.58 9.87
C THR A 66 1.52 2.47 10.68
N SER A 67 1.20 3.67 10.19
CA SER A 67 0.33 4.60 10.90
C SER A 67 -1.16 4.30 10.71
N ASP A 68 -1.76 3.82 11.81
CA ASP A 68 -3.18 3.60 12.22
C ASP A 68 -4.21 3.00 11.24
#